data_AF-A0A4P7DTZ0-F1
#
_entry.id   AF-A0A4P7DTZ0-F1
#
_cell.length_a   1.000
_cell.length_b   1.000
_cell.length_c   1.000
_cell.angle_alpha   90.00
_cell.angle_beta   90.00
_cell.angle_gamma   90.00
#
_symmetry.space_group_name_H-M   'P 1'
#
loop_
_entity.id
_entity.type
_entity.pdbx_description
1 polymer ?
#
loop_
_entity_poly.entity_id
_entity_poly.type
_entity_poly.pdbx_seq_one_letter_code
_entity_poly.pdbx_strand_id
1 'polypeptide(L)'
;MKSILLSIFFIAISTFSYAQHRVLDSLAKTHYQKFIYENGNFKGDYLDSLINKISKHQYVLIGEQHHSNEIPAFVQYLIKKVDYDNYIMEGNQSTTDLLRATYNHSVKEYKNLLNRFQDRFGFYTFSQDRSILEYFFSKQKEVIELDQVFASSDAPLLDFLYKSTRNEKAKLIYRQLFEKAEQQWKVYSKNPNVQPPFKDEHLPLLCAASFKDDIQLLQSLDLSEQEQLIIEDLAKSNDIYRTAFSGEGYKSHEMRIGLMKNNLLDNLNKIKGHKNLFKFGANHVTKHKSLLQDTPDVGNLVLNIADSDNEKSLHIALMEKKGSVAGLFGEAIETNGLPYLKAFTDIETAKNEWLIFDLNDLNKKLSTKDFQADHSLKNFMEGYDYLIIIPEVTPQIKGN
;
A
#
# COMPACT_ATOMS: atom_id res chain seq x y z
N MET A 1 -52.48 -27.38 -4.45
CA MET A 1 -51.23 -28.17 -4.51
C MET A 1 -50.11 -27.57 -5.37
N LYS A 2 -50.30 -26.46 -6.12
CA LYS A 2 -49.22 -25.82 -6.91
C LYS A 2 -48.42 -24.74 -6.15
N SER A 3 -48.84 -24.33 -4.95
CA SER A 3 -48.19 -23.26 -4.17
C SER A 3 -47.17 -23.78 -3.14
N ILE A 4 -47.10 -25.08 -2.89
CA ILE A 4 -46.16 -25.69 -1.93
C ILE A 4 -44.81 -26.01 -2.59
N LEU A 5 -44.79 -26.27 -3.90
CA LEU A 5 -43.56 -26.57 -4.65
C LEU A 5 -42.65 -25.34 -4.84
N LEU A 6 -43.18 -24.11 -4.85
CA LEU A 6 -42.38 -22.90 -5.01
C LEU A 6 -41.60 -22.54 -3.72
N SER A 7 -42.16 -22.84 -2.54
CA SER A 7 -41.50 -22.58 -1.25
C SER A 7 -40.37 -23.58 -0.93
N ILE A 8 -40.47 -24.82 -1.41
CA ILE A 8 -39.42 -25.84 -1.24
C ILE A 8 -38.18 -25.50 -2.09
N PHE A 9 -38.38 -24.85 -3.25
CA PHE A 9 -37.27 -24.44 -4.12
C PHE A 9 -36.44 -23.28 -3.54
N PHE A 10 -37.07 -22.33 -2.83
CA PHE A 10 -36.36 -21.23 -2.16
C PHE A 10 -35.59 -21.66 -0.90
N ILE A 11 -36.07 -22.69 -0.18
CA ILE A 11 -35.34 -23.27 0.97
C ILE A 11 -34.11 -24.07 0.49
N ALA A 12 -34.18 -24.71 -0.67
CA ALA A 12 -33.05 -25.44 -1.24
C ALA A 12 -31.90 -24.52 -1.71
N ILE A 13 -32.21 -23.35 -2.29
CA ILE A 13 -31.18 -22.41 -2.76
C ILE A 13 -30.48 -21.71 -1.58
N SER A 14 -31.22 -21.34 -0.53
CA SER A 14 -30.65 -20.71 0.68
C SER A 14 -29.78 -21.68 1.50
N THR A 15 -30.13 -22.97 1.53
CA THR A 15 -29.32 -24.00 2.22
C THR A 15 -28.01 -24.32 1.51
N PHE A 16 -27.95 -24.20 0.17
CA PHE A 16 -26.73 -24.41 -0.60
C PHE A 16 -25.66 -23.33 -0.32
N SER A 17 -26.03 -22.05 -0.31
CA SER A 17 -25.08 -20.98 0.01
C SER A 17 -24.61 -21.05 1.47
N TYR A 18 -25.47 -21.40 2.43
CA TYR A 18 -25.08 -21.60 3.83
C TYR A 18 -24.18 -22.84 4.05
N ALA A 19 -24.31 -23.90 3.24
CA ALA A 19 -23.49 -25.10 3.35
C ALA A 19 -22.06 -24.91 2.81
N GLN A 20 -21.88 -24.04 1.81
CA GLN A 20 -20.57 -23.77 1.18
C GLN A 20 -19.65 -22.95 2.10
N HIS A 21 -20.18 -21.93 2.79
CA HIS A 21 -19.41 -21.20 3.81
C HIS A 21 -18.92 -22.11 4.95
N ARG A 22 -19.73 -23.11 5.36
CA ARG A 22 -19.34 -24.06 6.41
C ARG A 22 -18.09 -24.87 6.08
N VAL A 23 -17.83 -25.17 4.80
CA VAL A 23 -16.66 -25.95 4.40
C VAL A 23 -15.38 -25.16 4.62
N LEU A 24 -15.35 -23.90 4.17
CA LEU A 24 -14.21 -23.03 4.42
C LEU A 24 -14.08 -22.71 5.91
N ASP A 25 -15.16 -22.37 6.61
CA ASP A 25 -15.14 -22.11 8.05
C ASP A 25 -14.54 -23.30 8.82
N SER A 26 -14.95 -24.53 8.48
CA SER A 26 -14.42 -25.74 9.10
C SER A 26 -12.94 -25.95 8.80
N LEU A 27 -12.51 -25.70 7.56
CA LEU A 27 -11.11 -25.84 7.18
C LEU A 27 -10.26 -24.77 7.86
N ALA A 28 -10.68 -23.51 7.81
CA ALA A 28 -10.01 -22.40 8.48
C ALA A 28 -9.83 -22.71 9.97
N LYS A 29 -10.87 -23.18 10.68
CA LYS A 29 -10.81 -23.56 12.11
C LYS A 29 -9.88 -24.72 12.44
N THR A 30 -9.51 -25.55 11.46
CA THR A 30 -8.66 -26.74 11.67
C THR A 30 -7.27 -26.64 11.04
N HIS A 31 -7.05 -25.63 10.19
CA HIS A 31 -5.83 -25.43 9.40
C HIS A 31 -5.27 -24.01 9.56
N TYR A 32 -5.20 -23.53 10.79
CA TYR A 32 -4.46 -22.33 11.15
C TYR A 32 -3.33 -22.67 12.10
N GLN A 33 -2.35 -21.78 12.16
CA GLN A 33 -1.30 -21.80 13.16
C GLN A 33 -1.29 -20.48 13.93
N LYS A 34 -0.76 -20.52 15.16
CA LYS A 34 -0.67 -19.35 16.03
C LYS A 34 0.77 -18.91 16.23
N PHE A 35 0.94 -17.62 16.39
CA PHE A 35 2.15 -17.01 16.94
C PHE A 35 1.77 -15.81 17.80
N ILE A 36 2.68 -15.39 18.67
CA ILE A 36 2.40 -14.36 19.67
C ILE A 36 3.13 -13.07 19.30
N TYR A 37 2.44 -11.94 19.37
CA TYR A 37 2.99 -10.59 19.36
C TYR A 37 2.81 -9.94 20.73
N GLU A 38 3.91 -9.77 21.46
CA GLU A 38 3.88 -9.28 22.84
C GLU A 38 5.14 -8.48 23.12
N ASN A 39 5.01 -7.33 23.79
CA ASN A 39 6.13 -6.45 24.16
C ASN A 39 7.06 -6.12 22.97
N GLY A 40 6.48 -5.81 21.81
CA GLY A 40 7.20 -5.45 20.60
C GLY A 40 7.98 -6.59 19.94
N ASN A 41 7.72 -7.84 20.31
CA ASN A 41 8.41 -9.01 19.77
C ASN A 41 7.42 -10.07 19.28
N PHE A 42 7.84 -10.82 18.26
CA PHE A 42 7.09 -11.95 17.72
C PHE A 42 7.76 -13.28 18.09
N LYS A 43 6.97 -14.28 18.49
CA LYS A 43 7.45 -15.63 18.86
C LYS A 43 6.48 -16.73 18.41
N GLY A 44 7.02 -17.87 17.97
CA GLY A 44 6.26 -19.09 17.67
C GLY A 44 6.89 -19.91 16.54
N ASP A 45 6.94 -21.23 16.70
CA ASP A 45 7.64 -22.16 15.79
C ASP A 45 7.15 -22.08 14.33
N TYR A 46 5.87 -21.80 14.15
CA TYR A 46 5.27 -21.63 12.82
C TYR A 46 5.69 -20.31 12.16
N LEU A 47 5.85 -19.25 12.94
CA LEU A 47 6.42 -18.00 12.43
C LEU A 47 7.87 -18.24 12.00
N ASP A 48 8.67 -18.93 12.81
CA ASP A 48 10.06 -19.25 12.44
C ASP A 48 10.13 -20.10 11.16
N SER A 49 9.20 -21.03 10.98
CA SER A 49 9.06 -21.82 9.75
C SER A 49 8.69 -20.95 8.54
N LEU A 50 7.77 -19.99 8.72
CA LEU A 50 7.42 -19.02 7.68
C LEU A 50 8.61 -18.12 7.33
N ILE A 51 9.35 -17.61 8.32
CA ILE A 51 10.56 -16.79 8.10
C ILE A 51 11.62 -17.58 7.33
N ASN A 52 11.81 -18.86 7.66
CA ASN A 52 12.70 -19.76 6.90
C ASN A 52 12.23 -20.01 5.46
N LYS A 53 10.92 -19.93 5.18
CA LYS A 53 10.39 -19.97 3.82
C LYS A 53 10.62 -18.64 3.10
N ILE A 54 10.36 -17.53 3.77
CA ILE A 54 10.57 -16.18 3.24
C ILE A 54 12.05 -15.97 2.88
N SER A 55 12.99 -16.44 3.71
CA SER A 55 14.42 -16.31 3.44
C SER A 55 14.90 -17.01 2.17
N LYS A 56 14.12 -17.96 1.63
CA LYS A 56 14.42 -18.68 0.39
C LYS A 56 13.86 -18.05 -0.87
N HIS A 57 12.97 -17.06 -0.77
CA HIS A 57 12.38 -16.41 -1.94
C HIS A 57 13.13 -15.11 -2.26
N GLN A 58 13.36 -14.86 -3.55
CA GLN A 58 13.91 -13.59 -4.03
C GLN A 58 12.85 -12.49 -4.06
N TYR A 59 11.59 -12.84 -4.31
CA TYR A 59 10.48 -11.89 -4.43
C TYR A 59 9.48 -12.13 -3.31
N VAL A 60 9.44 -11.23 -2.33
CA VAL A 60 8.54 -11.33 -1.17
C VAL A 60 7.61 -10.13 -1.16
N LEU A 61 6.31 -10.37 -1.25
CA LEU A 61 5.30 -9.32 -1.28
C LEU A 61 4.42 -9.38 -0.05
N ILE A 62 4.35 -8.26 0.66
CA ILE A 62 3.50 -8.04 1.82
C ILE A 62 2.34 -7.12 1.39
N GLY A 63 1.14 -7.68 1.37
CA GLY A 63 -0.10 -6.94 1.18
C GLY A 63 -0.72 -6.56 2.52
N GLU A 64 -1.07 -5.28 2.70
CA GLU A 64 -1.59 -4.78 3.97
C GLU A 64 -2.90 -3.97 3.85
N GLN A 65 -3.52 -3.72 4.99
CA GLN A 65 -4.41 -2.56 5.19
C GLN A 65 -3.60 -1.46 5.90
N HIS A 66 -3.54 -0.26 5.31
CA HIS A 66 -2.63 0.79 5.75
C HIS A 66 -2.92 1.32 7.17
N HIS A 67 -1.93 2.05 7.71
CA HIS A 67 -2.08 2.95 8.87
C HIS A 67 -2.34 2.28 10.24
N SER A 68 -1.99 1.00 10.40
CA SER A 68 -1.91 0.31 11.70
C SER A 68 -0.46 0.24 12.23
N ASN A 69 -0.26 0.16 13.54
CA ASN A 69 1.07 0.00 14.14
C ASN A 69 1.64 -1.41 13.96
N GLU A 70 0.75 -2.39 13.90
CA GLU A 70 1.08 -3.81 13.95
C GLU A 70 1.78 -4.28 12.68
N ILE A 71 1.37 -3.76 11.52
CA ILE A 71 1.93 -4.18 10.24
C ILE A 71 3.38 -3.69 10.07
N PRO A 72 3.71 -2.40 10.28
CA PRO A 72 5.11 -1.97 10.31
C PRO A 72 5.94 -2.71 11.36
N ALA A 73 5.38 -3.05 12.53
CA ALA A 73 6.09 -3.84 13.53
C ALA A 73 6.46 -5.24 12.99
N PHE A 74 5.55 -5.91 12.29
CA PHE A 74 5.83 -7.19 11.62
C PHE A 74 6.89 -7.05 10.52
N VAL A 75 6.80 -6.01 9.69
CA VAL A 75 7.79 -5.75 8.64
C VAL A 75 9.18 -5.46 9.24
N GLN A 76 9.25 -4.67 10.31
CA GLN A 76 10.49 -4.43 11.05
C GLN A 76 11.07 -5.72 11.66
N TYR A 77 10.23 -6.63 12.14
CA TYR A 77 10.68 -7.96 12.56
C TYR A 77 11.25 -8.75 11.39
N LEU A 78 10.60 -8.71 10.23
CA LEU A 78 11.02 -9.43 9.03
C LEU A 78 12.39 -8.95 8.51
N ILE A 79 12.60 -7.64 8.35
CA ILE A 79 13.85 -7.07 7.82
C ILE A 79 15.06 -7.24 8.76
N LYS A 80 14.81 -7.56 10.04
CA LYS A 80 15.86 -7.93 11.01
C LYS A 80 16.25 -9.41 10.92
N LYS A 81 15.42 -10.25 10.30
CA LYS A 81 15.61 -11.70 10.18
C LYS A 81 16.03 -12.14 8.78
N VAL A 82 15.64 -11.38 7.77
CA VAL A 82 15.93 -11.65 6.36
C VAL A 82 16.62 -10.42 5.79
N ASP A 83 17.78 -10.65 5.17
CA ASP A 83 18.55 -9.57 4.56
C ASP A 83 18.05 -9.30 3.14
N TYR A 84 17.34 -8.19 2.93
CA TYR A 84 16.81 -7.79 1.61
C TYR A 84 17.74 -6.79 0.95
N ASP A 85 17.96 -6.89 -0.35
CA ASP A 85 18.73 -5.89 -1.12
C ASP A 85 17.89 -4.63 -1.36
N ASN A 86 16.60 -4.82 -1.66
CA ASN A 86 15.68 -3.76 -2.07
C ASN A 86 14.43 -3.71 -1.20
N TYR A 87 14.03 -2.51 -0.82
CA TYR A 87 12.69 -2.21 -0.31
C TYR A 87 11.87 -1.51 -1.39
N ILE A 88 10.71 -2.07 -1.73
CA ILE A 88 9.88 -1.60 -2.83
C ILE A 88 8.50 -1.28 -2.26
N MET A 89 8.01 -0.06 -2.45
CA MET A 89 6.76 0.35 -1.78
C MET A 89 5.92 1.35 -2.55
N GLU A 90 4.70 1.54 -2.04
CA GLU A 90 3.70 2.47 -2.55
C GLU A 90 4.04 3.91 -2.13
N GLY A 91 4.86 4.57 -2.92
CA GLY A 91 5.22 5.96 -2.75
C GLY A 91 5.88 6.49 -4.01
N ASN A 92 6.50 7.66 -3.96
CA ASN A 92 7.12 8.28 -5.12
C ASN A 92 8.63 8.50 -4.93
N GLN A 93 9.41 8.19 -5.97
CA GLN A 93 10.87 8.18 -5.90
C GLN A 93 11.44 9.56 -5.58
N SER A 94 10.92 10.63 -6.21
CA SER A 94 11.35 12.01 -5.93
C SER A 94 11.18 12.39 -4.45
N THR A 95 10.11 11.93 -3.80
CA THR A 95 9.87 12.15 -2.37
C THR A 95 10.88 11.40 -1.50
N THR A 96 11.12 10.14 -1.82
CA THR A 96 12.08 9.29 -1.10
C THR A 96 13.52 9.75 -1.29
N ASP A 97 13.87 10.27 -2.46
CA ASP A 97 15.20 10.82 -2.75
C ASP A 97 15.45 12.10 -1.95
N LEU A 98 14.45 12.98 -1.80
CA LEU A 98 14.53 14.14 -0.91
C LEU A 98 14.77 13.72 0.56
N LEU A 99 14.02 12.72 1.04
CA LEU A 99 14.19 12.18 2.39
C LEU A 99 15.58 11.55 2.56
N ARG A 100 16.06 10.77 1.59
CA ARG A 100 17.39 10.13 1.62
C ARG A 100 18.51 11.15 1.60
N ALA A 101 18.44 12.15 0.72
CA ALA A 101 19.46 13.18 0.60
C ALA A 101 19.61 13.97 1.91
N THR A 102 18.49 14.36 2.52
CA THR A 102 18.51 15.08 3.81
C THR A 102 18.96 14.19 4.98
N TYR A 103 18.55 12.92 5.00
CA TYR A 103 19.01 11.92 5.97
C TYR A 103 20.54 11.74 5.92
N ASN A 104 21.09 11.58 4.71
CA ASN A 104 22.52 11.39 4.48
C ASN A 104 23.35 12.65 4.76
N HIS A 105 22.76 13.84 4.58
CA HIS A 105 23.46 15.09 4.84
C HIS A 105 23.61 15.36 6.34
N SER A 106 22.52 15.35 7.12
CA SER A 106 22.62 15.36 8.59
C SER A 106 21.31 14.99 9.29
N VAL A 107 21.43 14.41 10.48
CA VAL A 107 20.29 14.14 11.38
C VAL A 107 19.49 15.41 11.69
N LYS A 108 20.17 16.56 11.83
CA LYS A 108 19.51 17.83 12.14
C LYS A 108 18.62 18.30 10.98
N GLU A 109 19.13 18.25 9.75
CA GLU A 109 18.36 18.68 8.59
C GLU A 109 17.21 17.74 8.27
N TYR A 110 17.43 16.43 8.39
CA TYR A 110 16.36 15.45 8.26
C TYR A 110 15.22 15.71 9.26
N LYS A 111 15.54 15.92 10.54
CA LYS A 111 14.55 16.28 11.56
C LYS A 111 13.86 17.61 11.28
N ASN A 112 14.59 18.61 10.79
CA ASN A 112 14.00 19.90 10.43
C ASN A 112 13.04 19.77 9.25
N LEU A 113 13.37 18.94 8.25
CA LEU A 113 12.50 18.66 7.11
C LEU A 113 11.20 18.01 7.59
N LEU A 114 11.30 16.94 8.39
CA LEU A 114 10.13 16.25 8.96
C LEU A 114 9.27 17.20 9.81
N ASN A 115 9.89 18.03 10.65
CA ASN A 115 9.15 18.97 11.51
C ASN A 115 8.47 20.11 10.73
N ARG A 116 9.03 20.52 9.59
CA ARG A 116 8.40 21.53 8.74
C ARG A 116 7.20 20.98 7.99
N PHE A 117 7.22 19.69 7.68
CA PHE A 117 6.31 19.03 6.75
C PHE A 117 5.68 17.78 7.39
N GLN A 118 5.18 17.93 8.62
CA GLN A 118 4.78 16.82 9.50
C GLN A 118 3.75 15.87 8.91
N ASP A 119 2.88 16.34 8.02
CA ASP A 119 1.81 15.56 7.39
C ASP A 119 1.91 15.53 5.85
N ARG A 120 3.12 15.76 5.31
CA ARG A 120 3.34 15.99 3.88
C ARG A 120 4.25 14.94 3.23
N PHE A 121 4.34 13.73 3.78
CA PHE A 121 5.21 12.66 3.23
C PHE A 121 4.48 11.33 3.02
N GLY A 122 3.18 11.35 2.70
CA GLY A 122 2.39 10.13 2.51
C GLY A 122 2.50 9.20 3.72
N PHE A 123 2.81 7.92 3.47
CA PHE A 123 3.03 6.93 4.54
C PHE A 123 4.18 7.29 5.49
N TYR A 124 5.22 8.00 5.03
CA TYR A 124 6.37 8.40 5.86
C TYR A 124 6.08 9.53 6.85
N THR A 125 4.86 10.08 6.81
CA THR A 125 4.29 10.88 7.89
C THR A 125 4.24 10.08 9.20
N PHE A 126 3.93 8.79 9.11
CA PHE A 126 3.81 7.91 10.27
C PHE A 126 5.17 7.34 10.67
N SER A 127 5.46 7.39 11.97
CA SER A 127 6.80 7.09 12.48
C SER A 127 7.22 5.63 12.26
N GLN A 128 6.26 4.70 12.32
CA GLN A 128 6.55 3.27 12.22
C GLN A 128 6.88 2.88 10.78
N ASP A 129 6.13 3.36 9.79
CA ASP A 129 6.48 3.19 8.37
C ASP A 129 7.80 3.89 8.02
N ARG A 130 8.00 5.12 8.51
CA ARG A 130 9.25 5.86 8.31
C ARG A 130 10.46 5.13 8.89
N SER A 131 10.33 4.43 10.02
CA SER A 131 11.44 3.66 10.60
C SER A 131 11.92 2.51 9.70
N ILE A 132 11.04 1.95 8.86
CA ILE A 132 11.42 0.94 7.85
C ILE A 132 12.26 1.63 6.78
N LEU A 133 11.83 2.78 6.28
CA LEU A 133 12.60 3.57 5.31
C LEU A 133 13.99 3.92 5.85
N GLU A 134 14.07 4.44 7.08
CA GLU A 134 15.31 4.79 7.76
C GLU A 134 16.23 3.57 7.95
N TYR A 135 15.68 2.38 8.16
CA TYR A 135 16.46 1.15 8.21
C TYR A 135 17.21 0.92 6.90
N PHE A 136 16.53 0.98 5.75
CA PHE A 136 17.16 0.79 4.44
C PHE A 136 18.17 1.91 4.12
N PHE A 137 17.87 3.16 4.49
CA PHE A 137 18.82 4.27 4.37
C PHE A 137 20.10 4.02 5.17
N SER A 138 19.97 3.63 6.44
CA SER A 138 21.11 3.36 7.33
C SER A 138 21.99 2.21 6.85
N LYS A 139 21.40 1.27 6.09
CA LYS A 139 22.10 0.14 5.48
C LYS A 139 22.64 0.43 4.09
N GLN A 140 22.43 1.64 3.57
CA GLN A 140 22.78 2.04 2.20
C GLN A 140 22.16 1.10 1.15
N LYS A 141 20.94 0.64 1.43
CA LYS A 141 20.19 -0.25 0.56
C LYS A 141 19.23 0.54 -0.32
N GLU A 142 18.84 -0.08 -1.44
CA GLU A 142 17.94 0.55 -2.40
C GLU A 142 16.52 0.63 -1.82
N VAL A 143 15.89 1.77 -2.07
CA VAL A 143 14.45 1.96 -1.85
C VAL A 143 13.88 2.41 -3.18
N ILE A 144 12.95 1.62 -3.71
CA ILE A 144 12.34 1.81 -5.02
C ILE A 144 10.85 2.11 -4.81
N GLU A 145 10.43 3.24 -5.32
CA GLU A 145 9.07 3.74 -5.17
C GLU A 145 8.34 3.60 -6.50
N LEU A 146 7.15 2.98 -6.49
CA LEU A 146 6.45 2.67 -7.74
C LEU A 146 5.33 3.65 -8.07
N ASP A 147 4.80 4.36 -7.11
CA ASP A 147 3.55 5.10 -7.23
C ASP A 147 3.74 6.60 -7.55
N GLN A 148 2.62 7.26 -7.73
CA GLN A 148 2.50 8.70 -7.91
C GLN A 148 2.91 9.48 -6.64
N VAL A 149 3.30 10.75 -6.80
CA VAL A 149 3.40 11.69 -5.66
C VAL A 149 2.05 11.75 -4.96
N PHE A 150 2.02 11.45 -3.65
CA PHE A 150 0.81 11.57 -2.86
C PHE A 150 0.31 13.01 -2.83
N ALA A 151 -1.01 13.20 -2.79
CA ALA A 151 -1.66 14.52 -2.72
C ALA A 151 -1.17 15.39 -1.55
N SER A 152 -0.62 14.78 -0.50
CA SER A 152 -0.02 15.49 0.64
C SER A 152 1.42 15.94 0.41
N SER A 153 2.13 15.42 -0.60
CA SER A 153 3.61 15.48 -0.72
C SER A 153 4.13 16.47 -1.77
N ASP A 154 3.27 17.36 -2.25
CA ASP A 154 3.63 18.40 -3.22
C ASP A 154 4.54 19.48 -2.65
N ALA A 155 4.19 20.05 -1.49
CA ALA A 155 4.93 21.18 -0.92
C ALA A 155 6.40 20.91 -0.59
N PRO A 156 6.80 19.75 -0.03
CA PRO A 156 8.21 19.46 0.20
C PRO A 156 9.04 19.44 -1.09
N LEU A 157 8.48 18.88 -2.17
CA LEU A 157 9.13 18.85 -3.48
C LEU A 157 9.24 20.26 -4.09
N LEU A 158 8.17 21.05 -4.01
CA LEU A 158 8.17 22.43 -4.50
C LEU A 158 9.12 23.33 -3.71
N ASP A 159 9.22 23.16 -2.39
CA ASP A 159 10.20 23.87 -1.56
C ASP A 159 11.64 23.48 -1.92
N PHE A 160 11.88 22.19 -2.18
CA PHE A 160 13.17 21.72 -2.66
C PHE A 160 13.54 22.36 -4.01
N LEU A 161 12.65 22.29 -5.00
CA LEU A 161 12.84 22.88 -6.33
C LEU A 161 13.09 24.40 -6.26
N TYR A 162 12.30 25.12 -5.45
CA TYR A 162 12.48 26.55 -5.23
C TYR A 162 13.88 26.91 -4.71
N LYS A 163 14.44 26.07 -3.82
CA LYS A 163 15.75 26.29 -3.21
C LYS A 163 16.92 25.85 -4.10
N SER A 164 16.72 24.83 -4.93
CA SER A 164 17.80 24.21 -5.73
C SER A 164 17.91 24.77 -7.14
N THR A 165 16.82 25.30 -7.70
CA THR A 165 16.81 25.80 -9.08
C THR A 165 17.79 26.96 -9.31
N ARG A 166 18.39 26.95 -10.51
CA ARG A 166 19.20 28.06 -11.04
C ARG A 166 18.44 28.91 -12.06
N ASN A 167 17.23 28.49 -12.43
CA ASN A 167 16.40 29.20 -13.40
C ASN A 167 15.51 30.22 -12.66
N GLU A 168 15.79 31.51 -12.84
CA GLU A 168 15.07 32.58 -12.13
C GLU A 168 13.57 32.63 -12.44
N LYS A 169 13.15 32.23 -13.65
CA LYS A 169 11.72 32.14 -13.99
C LYS A 169 11.07 30.96 -13.26
N ALA A 170 11.71 29.80 -13.30
CA ALA A 170 11.22 28.60 -12.60
C ALA A 170 11.13 28.85 -11.09
N LYS A 171 12.12 29.54 -10.52
CA LYS A 171 12.16 29.92 -9.11
C LYS A 171 10.92 30.70 -8.65
N LEU A 172 10.46 31.65 -9.46
CA LEU A 172 9.24 32.41 -9.17
C LEU A 172 8.00 31.50 -9.20
N ILE A 173 7.91 30.61 -10.18
CA ILE A 173 6.78 29.68 -10.32
C ILE A 173 6.75 28.67 -9.17
N TYR A 174 7.89 28.04 -8.84
CA TYR A 174 7.97 27.10 -7.71
C TYR A 174 7.58 27.75 -6.39
N ARG A 175 7.97 29.01 -6.16
CA ARG A 175 7.56 29.75 -4.97
C ARG A 175 6.05 29.95 -4.91
N GLN A 176 5.43 30.36 -6.02
CA GLN A 176 3.98 30.56 -6.10
C GLN A 176 3.23 29.24 -5.88
N LEU A 177 3.70 28.16 -6.51
CA LEU A 177 3.14 26.82 -6.35
C LEU A 177 3.28 26.31 -4.92
N PHE A 178 4.43 26.52 -4.28
CA PHE A 178 4.65 26.17 -2.88
C PHE A 178 3.66 26.90 -1.96
N GLU A 179 3.52 28.22 -2.13
CA GLU A 179 2.57 29.04 -1.36
C GLU A 179 1.13 28.59 -1.59
N LYS A 180 0.76 28.23 -2.83
CA LYS A 180 -0.56 27.69 -3.20
C LYS A 180 -0.83 26.33 -2.57
N ALA A 181 0.15 25.41 -2.63
CA ALA A 181 0.05 24.07 -2.03
C ALA A 181 -0.22 24.14 -0.53
N GLU A 182 0.50 25.01 0.20
CA GLU A 182 0.31 25.20 1.64
C GLU A 182 -1.05 25.80 1.98
N GLN A 183 -1.52 26.78 1.19
CA GLN A 183 -2.84 27.39 1.39
C GLN A 183 -3.97 26.38 1.16
N GLN A 184 -3.89 25.64 0.06
CA GLN A 184 -4.89 24.63 -0.30
C GLN A 184 -4.91 23.47 0.70
N TRP A 185 -3.73 22.97 1.13
CA TRP A 185 -3.66 21.93 2.15
C TRP A 185 -4.28 22.36 3.49
N LYS A 186 -4.09 23.61 3.90
CA LYS A 186 -4.71 24.17 5.11
C LYS A 186 -6.24 24.26 5.02
N VAL A 187 -6.79 24.45 3.83
CA VAL A 187 -8.24 24.41 3.60
C VAL A 187 -8.74 22.97 3.60
N TYR A 188 -8.10 22.10 2.82
CA TYR A 188 -8.46 20.69 2.68
C TYR A 188 -8.42 19.94 4.01
N SER A 189 -7.37 20.12 4.82
CA SER A 189 -7.22 19.47 6.13
C SER A 189 -8.32 19.82 7.14
N LYS A 190 -9.02 20.95 6.97
CA LYS A 190 -10.18 21.32 7.80
C LYS A 190 -11.49 20.70 7.32
N ASN A 191 -11.56 20.34 6.04
CA ASN A 191 -12.75 19.75 5.44
C ASN A 191 -12.35 18.76 4.32
N PRO A 192 -11.83 17.57 4.68
CA PRO A 192 -11.34 16.62 3.69
C PRO A 192 -12.46 15.93 2.91
N ASN A 193 -13.69 15.99 3.40
CA ASN A 193 -14.87 15.40 2.77
C ASN A 193 -15.49 16.32 1.71
N VAL A 194 -14.66 16.93 0.87
CA VAL A 194 -15.10 17.84 -0.19
C VAL A 194 -16.04 17.08 -1.14
N GLN A 195 -17.27 17.57 -1.29
CA GLN A 195 -18.26 17.00 -2.19
C GLN A 195 -18.28 17.75 -3.54
N PRO A 196 -18.64 17.08 -4.65
CA PRO A 196 -18.90 17.76 -5.92
C PRO A 196 -20.03 18.81 -5.79
N PRO A 197 -19.98 19.93 -6.55
CA PRO A 197 -18.90 20.32 -7.46
C PRO A 197 -17.66 20.80 -6.70
N PHE A 198 -16.48 20.36 -7.15
CA PHE A 198 -15.21 20.72 -6.52
C PHE A 198 -14.81 22.15 -6.87
N LYS A 199 -14.22 22.84 -5.90
CA LYS A 199 -13.49 24.09 -6.14
C LYS A 199 -12.00 23.81 -5.99
N ASP A 200 -11.19 24.26 -6.94
CA ASP A 200 -9.74 24.02 -6.96
C ASP A 200 -9.08 24.42 -5.63
N GLU A 201 -9.48 25.55 -5.04
CA GLU A 201 -8.94 26.06 -3.78
C GLU A 201 -9.28 25.21 -2.54
N HIS A 202 -10.23 24.28 -2.66
CA HIS A 202 -10.60 23.34 -1.59
C HIS A 202 -9.96 21.97 -1.74
N LEU A 203 -9.28 21.70 -2.86
CA LEU A 203 -8.57 20.45 -3.11
C LEU A 203 -7.07 20.62 -2.83
N PRO A 204 -6.32 19.54 -2.53
CA PRO A 204 -4.86 19.58 -2.61
C PRO A 204 -4.39 20.04 -4.01
N LEU A 205 -3.22 20.67 -4.11
CA LEU A 205 -2.74 21.25 -5.37
C LEU A 205 -2.62 20.21 -6.48
N LEU A 206 -2.13 19.02 -6.14
CA LEU A 206 -2.07 17.90 -7.09
C LEU A 206 -3.43 17.46 -7.63
N CYS A 207 -4.52 17.80 -6.95
CA CYS A 207 -5.88 17.48 -7.41
C CYS A 207 -6.53 18.64 -8.18
N ALA A 208 -5.95 19.84 -8.13
CA ALA A 208 -6.51 21.05 -8.74
C ALA A 208 -6.35 21.05 -10.27
N ALA A 209 -7.36 21.53 -10.99
CA ALA A 209 -7.32 21.59 -12.45
C ALA A 209 -6.34 22.65 -12.96
N SER A 210 -6.25 23.78 -12.26
CA SER A 210 -5.35 24.89 -12.58
C SER A 210 -3.87 24.56 -12.51
N PHE A 211 -3.48 23.49 -11.80
CA PHE A 211 -2.07 23.10 -11.68
C PHE A 211 -1.45 22.66 -13.01
N LYS A 212 -2.27 22.19 -13.96
CA LYS A 212 -1.79 21.74 -15.28
C LYS A 212 -1.12 22.86 -16.08
N ASP A 213 -1.67 24.08 -16.02
CA ASP A 213 -1.14 25.22 -16.77
C ASP A 213 0.24 25.64 -16.21
N ASP A 214 0.38 25.59 -14.87
CA ASP A 214 1.65 25.86 -14.19
C ASP A 214 2.73 24.83 -14.57
N ILE A 215 2.35 23.54 -14.65
CA ILE A 215 3.25 22.45 -15.09
C ILE A 215 3.69 22.65 -16.55
N GLN A 216 2.77 22.99 -17.46
CA GLN A 216 3.11 23.23 -18.86
C GLN A 216 4.06 24.41 -19.02
N LEU A 217 3.88 25.47 -18.22
CA LEU A 217 4.79 26.59 -18.20
C LEU A 217 6.19 26.16 -17.75
N LEU A 218 6.29 25.38 -16.66
CA LEU A 218 7.57 24.85 -16.18
C LEU A 218 8.27 23.95 -17.21
N GLN A 219 7.52 23.05 -17.87
CA GLN A 219 8.06 22.15 -18.91
C GLN A 219 8.58 22.90 -20.15
N SER A 220 8.18 24.16 -20.35
CA SER A 220 8.70 24.99 -21.44
C SER A 220 10.03 25.69 -21.13
N LEU A 221 10.49 25.63 -19.88
CA LEU A 221 11.73 26.26 -19.44
C LEU A 221 12.93 25.32 -19.60
N ASP A 222 14.12 25.91 -19.72
CA ASP A 222 15.38 25.17 -19.62
C ASP A 222 15.66 24.85 -18.15
N LEU A 223 15.43 23.59 -17.76
CA LEU A 223 15.51 23.07 -16.40
C LEU A 223 16.53 21.93 -16.32
N SER A 224 17.12 21.72 -15.15
CA SER A 224 18.00 20.56 -14.93
C SER A 224 17.24 19.24 -15.01
N GLU A 225 17.95 18.14 -15.25
CA GLU A 225 17.38 16.78 -15.31
C GLU A 225 16.58 16.44 -14.04
N GLN A 226 17.10 16.80 -12.87
CA GLN A 226 16.40 16.58 -11.61
C GLN A 226 15.09 17.38 -11.52
N GLU A 227 15.09 18.63 -11.97
CA GLU A 227 13.86 19.45 -12.01
C GLU A 227 12.83 18.86 -12.98
N GLN A 228 13.28 18.41 -14.16
CA GLN A 228 12.41 17.77 -15.15
C GLN A 228 11.76 16.51 -14.59
N LEU A 229 12.53 15.62 -13.95
CA LEU A 229 12.02 14.40 -13.33
C LEU A 229 10.94 14.70 -12.28
N ILE A 230 11.18 15.63 -11.37
CA ILE A 230 10.21 15.98 -10.32
C ILE A 230 8.95 16.61 -10.94
N ILE A 231 9.09 17.47 -11.95
CA ILE A 231 7.93 18.06 -12.64
C ILE A 231 7.11 17.00 -13.37
N GLU A 232 7.74 16.03 -14.02
CA GLU A 232 7.05 14.91 -14.65
C GLU A 232 6.28 14.06 -13.65
N ASP A 233 6.87 13.78 -12.49
CA ASP A 233 6.19 13.07 -11.40
C ASP A 233 4.95 13.84 -10.91
N LEU A 234 5.08 15.15 -10.66
CA LEU A 234 3.96 16.01 -10.27
C LEU A 234 2.87 16.07 -11.36
N ALA A 235 3.26 16.10 -12.64
CA ALA A 235 2.35 16.11 -13.78
C ALA A 235 1.54 14.80 -13.88
N LYS A 236 2.22 13.65 -13.81
CA LYS A 236 1.59 12.32 -13.84
C LYS A 236 0.63 12.15 -12.67
N SER A 237 1.03 12.56 -11.47
CA SER A 237 0.15 12.59 -10.28
C SER A 237 -1.09 13.45 -10.51
N ASN A 238 -0.93 14.65 -11.07
CA ASN A 238 -2.07 15.54 -11.34
C ASN A 238 -3.07 14.92 -12.30
N ASP A 239 -2.59 14.33 -13.40
CA ASP A 239 -3.46 13.67 -14.38
C ASP A 239 -4.22 12.49 -13.75
N ILE A 240 -3.58 11.68 -12.90
CA ILE A 240 -4.25 10.57 -12.20
C ILE A 240 -5.31 11.08 -11.23
N TYR A 241 -4.97 12.03 -10.35
CA TYR A 241 -5.92 12.58 -9.38
C TYR A 241 -7.09 13.27 -10.08
N ARG A 242 -6.83 14.12 -11.07
CA ARG A 242 -7.88 14.82 -11.80
C ARG A 242 -8.84 13.86 -12.49
N THR A 243 -8.33 12.75 -13.03
CA THR A 243 -9.17 11.69 -13.61
C THR A 243 -10.06 11.03 -12.56
N ALA A 244 -9.59 10.86 -11.32
CA ALA A 244 -10.45 10.40 -10.22
C ALA A 244 -11.52 11.43 -9.86
N PHE A 245 -11.11 12.70 -9.69
CA PHE A 245 -12.02 13.80 -9.32
C PHE A 245 -13.01 14.18 -10.45
N SER A 246 -12.77 13.80 -11.71
CA SER A 246 -13.75 13.93 -12.79
C SER A 246 -14.83 12.83 -12.79
N GLY A 247 -14.74 11.86 -11.88
CA GLY A 247 -15.63 10.70 -11.81
C GLY A 247 -15.18 9.50 -12.65
N GLU A 248 -14.01 9.56 -13.29
CA GLU A 248 -13.44 8.48 -14.09
C GLU A 248 -12.52 7.56 -13.25
N GLY A 249 -13.01 7.11 -12.08
CA GLY A 249 -12.19 6.38 -11.09
C GLY A 249 -11.52 5.09 -11.61
N TYR A 250 -12.19 4.34 -12.50
CA TYR A 250 -11.60 3.15 -13.13
C TYR A 250 -10.40 3.50 -14.01
N LYS A 251 -10.52 4.52 -14.86
CA LYS A 251 -9.43 5.00 -15.72
C LYS A 251 -8.28 5.60 -14.90
N SER A 252 -8.59 6.34 -13.85
CA SER A 252 -7.58 6.85 -12.90
C SER A 252 -6.76 5.71 -12.30
N HIS A 253 -7.43 4.63 -11.89
CA HIS A 253 -6.75 3.44 -11.39
C HIS A 253 -5.90 2.73 -12.45
N GLU A 254 -6.39 2.58 -13.68
CA GLU A 254 -5.59 2.02 -14.78
C GLU A 254 -4.33 2.85 -15.04
N MET A 255 -4.44 4.18 -15.03
CA MET A 255 -3.30 5.09 -15.18
C MET A 255 -2.29 4.89 -14.04
N ARG A 256 -2.76 4.80 -12.80
CA ARG A 256 -1.92 4.57 -11.61
C ARG A 256 -1.21 3.22 -11.65
N ILE A 257 -1.92 2.14 -11.99
CA ILE A 257 -1.31 0.81 -12.16
C ILE A 257 -0.29 0.83 -13.30
N GLY A 258 -0.60 1.49 -14.42
CA GLY A 258 0.32 1.66 -15.53
C GLY A 258 1.62 2.33 -15.10
N LEU A 259 1.52 3.42 -14.32
CA LEU A 259 2.67 4.09 -13.72
C LEU A 259 3.50 3.14 -12.84
N MET A 260 2.86 2.44 -11.89
CA MET A 260 3.55 1.50 -11.00
C MET A 260 4.28 0.38 -11.74
N LYS A 261 3.67 -0.17 -12.79
CA LYS A 261 4.30 -1.20 -13.61
C LYS A 261 5.48 -0.66 -14.40
N ASN A 262 5.36 0.54 -14.98
CA ASN A 262 6.46 1.16 -15.71
C ASN A 262 7.65 1.44 -14.78
N ASN A 263 7.40 2.05 -13.61
CA ASN A 263 8.43 2.30 -12.62
C ASN A 263 9.12 1.00 -12.14
N LEU A 264 8.37 -0.10 -12.03
CA LEU A 264 8.94 -1.41 -11.71
C LEU A 264 9.87 -1.93 -12.82
N LEU A 265 9.45 -1.81 -14.08
CA LEU A 265 10.22 -2.24 -15.25
C LEU A 265 11.47 -1.38 -15.46
N ASP A 266 11.39 -0.08 -15.21
CA ASP A 266 12.53 0.84 -15.28
C ASP A 266 13.62 0.50 -14.25
N ASN A 267 13.24 -0.17 -13.16
CA ASN A 267 14.15 -0.66 -12.12
C ASN A 267 14.46 -2.16 -12.23
N LEU A 268 14.12 -2.82 -13.34
CA LEU A 268 14.25 -4.28 -13.48
C LEU A 268 15.70 -4.76 -13.26
N ASN A 269 16.69 -3.98 -13.68
CA ASN A 269 18.11 -4.28 -13.48
C ASN A 269 18.54 -4.30 -12.01
N LYS A 270 17.86 -3.55 -11.14
CA LYS A 270 18.09 -3.55 -9.69
C LYS A 270 17.33 -4.67 -8.98
N ILE A 271 16.28 -5.18 -9.60
CA ILE A 271 15.33 -6.13 -9.01
C ILE A 271 15.68 -7.56 -9.34
N LYS A 272 16.04 -7.83 -10.60
CA LYS A 272 16.31 -9.18 -11.11
C LYS A 272 17.52 -9.80 -10.40
N GLY A 273 17.36 -11.01 -9.86
CA GLY A 273 18.42 -11.72 -9.13
C GLY A 273 18.76 -11.15 -7.75
N HIS A 274 17.99 -10.18 -7.26
CA HIS A 274 18.14 -9.58 -5.94
C HIS A 274 17.02 -10.04 -4.98
N LYS A 275 17.25 -9.89 -3.69
CA LYS A 275 16.25 -10.18 -2.66
C LYS A 275 15.40 -8.94 -2.38
N ASN A 276 14.17 -8.96 -2.90
CA ASN A 276 13.23 -7.85 -2.93
C ASN A 276 12.12 -8.02 -1.88
N LEU A 277 11.88 -6.97 -1.09
CA LEU A 277 10.72 -6.84 -0.22
C LEU A 277 9.76 -5.80 -0.79
N PHE A 278 8.58 -6.24 -1.22
CA PHE A 278 7.48 -5.35 -1.61
C PHE A 278 6.53 -5.15 -0.43
N LYS A 279 6.19 -3.90 -0.08
CA LYS A 279 5.15 -3.56 0.91
C LYS A 279 4.14 -2.60 0.29
N PHE A 280 2.91 -3.07 0.08
CA PHE A 280 1.86 -2.32 -0.60
C PHE A 280 0.51 -2.59 0.05
N GLY A 281 -0.48 -1.73 -0.24
CA GLY A 281 -1.87 -2.08 0.00
C GLY A 281 -2.20 -3.42 -0.65
N ALA A 282 -2.92 -4.28 0.06
CA ALA A 282 -3.20 -5.66 -0.37
C ALA A 282 -3.96 -5.75 -1.71
N ASN A 283 -4.57 -4.66 -2.14
CA ASN A 283 -5.13 -4.56 -3.47
C ASN A 283 -4.07 -4.75 -4.58
N HIS A 284 -2.83 -4.31 -4.37
CA HIS A 284 -1.82 -4.19 -5.42
C HIS A 284 -0.93 -5.41 -5.60
N VAL A 285 -0.84 -6.27 -4.58
CA VAL A 285 0.17 -7.35 -4.54
C VAL A 285 -0.44 -8.75 -4.54
N THR A 286 -1.62 -8.93 -5.12
CA THR A 286 -2.16 -10.25 -5.45
C THR A 286 -1.44 -10.83 -6.68
N LYS A 287 -1.39 -12.17 -6.79
CA LYS A 287 -0.77 -12.88 -7.93
C LYS A 287 -1.48 -12.65 -9.27
N HIS A 288 -2.79 -12.43 -9.25
CA HIS A 288 -3.61 -12.46 -10.46
C HIS A 288 -4.20 -11.10 -10.77
N LYS A 289 -5.10 -10.63 -9.92
CA LYS A 289 -5.91 -9.44 -10.15
C LYS A 289 -6.09 -8.66 -8.88
N SER A 290 -6.13 -7.34 -8.99
CA SER A 290 -6.40 -6.44 -7.88
C SER A 290 -7.70 -6.80 -7.17
N LEU A 291 -7.73 -6.64 -5.86
CA LEU A 291 -8.90 -7.03 -5.04
C LEU A 291 -10.14 -6.17 -5.32
N LEU A 292 -9.94 -4.89 -5.67
CA LEU A 292 -11.02 -3.92 -5.86
C LEU A 292 -11.53 -3.86 -7.30
N GLN A 293 -10.64 -3.99 -8.29
CA GLN A 293 -10.97 -3.70 -9.69
C GLN A 293 -10.82 -4.89 -10.63
N ASP A 294 -10.38 -6.04 -10.12
CA ASP A 294 -10.24 -7.28 -10.90
C ASP A 294 -9.33 -7.12 -12.14
N THR A 295 -8.35 -6.22 -12.05
CA THR A 295 -7.36 -5.94 -13.11
C THR A 295 -5.98 -6.46 -12.71
N PRO A 296 -5.14 -6.98 -13.63
CA PRO A 296 -3.78 -7.36 -13.30
C PRO A 296 -3.00 -6.15 -12.76
N ASP A 297 -2.34 -6.31 -11.62
CA ASP A 297 -1.66 -5.23 -10.89
C ASP A 297 -0.16 -5.55 -10.69
N VAL A 298 0.53 -4.84 -9.80
CA VAL A 298 1.96 -4.99 -9.48
C VAL A 298 2.30 -6.42 -9.10
N GLY A 299 1.52 -7.07 -8.22
CA GLY A 299 1.78 -8.45 -7.80
C GLY A 299 1.75 -9.45 -8.95
N ASN A 300 0.89 -9.24 -9.94
CA ASN A 300 0.86 -10.07 -11.14
C ASN A 300 2.11 -9.87 -12.01
N LEU A 301 2.58 -8.64 -12.14
CA LEU A 301 3.82 -8.36 -12.88
C LEU A 301 5.04 -8.98 -12.16
N VAL A 302 5.11 -8.87 -10.84
CA VAL A 302 6.19 -9.49 -10.04
C VAL A 302 6.18 -11.01 -10.16
N LEU A 303 4.99 -11.64 -10.17
CA LEU A 303 4.87 -13.08 -10.44
C LEU A 303 5.52 -13.45 -11.79
N ASN A 304 5.21 -12.72 -12.86
CA ASN A 304 5.79 -12.97 -14.18
C ASN A 304 7.30 -12.70 -14.23
N ILE A 305 7.79 -11.68 -13.52
CA ILE A 305 9.23 -11.41 -13.40
C ILE A 305 9.93 -12.56 -12.68
N ALA A 306 9.39 -13.02 -11.55
CA ALA A 306 9.93 -14.16 -10.81
C ALA A 306 9.96 -15.43 -11.67
N ASP A 307 8.87 -15.73 -12.38
CA ASP A 307 8.80 -16.87 -13.30
C ASP A 307 9.85 -16.75 -14.43
N SER A 308 10.10 -15.55 -14.95
CA SER A 308 11.14 -15.29 -15.97
C SER A 308 12.58 -15.52 -15.45
N ASP A 309 12.75 -15.53 -14.13
CA ASP A 309 14.02 -15.82 -13.44
C ASP A 309 14.14 -17.30 -13.06
N ASN A 310 13.15 -18.14 -13.39
CA ASN A 310 12.98 -19.50 -12.83
C ASN A 310 12.86 -19.52 -11.30
N GLU A 311 12.35 -18.44 -10.73
CA GLU A 311 12.08 -18.27 -9.31
C GLU A 311 10.57 -18.28 -9.05
N LYS A 312 10.18 -18.16 -7.77
CA LYS A 312 8.78 -17.94 -7.38
C LYS A 312 8.67 -16.68 -6.55
N SER A 313 7.56 -15.97 -6.71
CA SER A 313 7.15 -14.91 -5.78
C SER A 313 6.35 -15.49 -4.61
N LEU A 314 6.56 -14.92 -3.43
CA LEU A 314 5.84 -15.26 -2.20
C LEU A 314 4.94 -14.10 -1.79
N HIS A 315 3.63 -14.32 -1.80
CA HIS A 315 2.63 -13.29 -1.52
C HIS A 315 1.99 -13.54 -0.14
N ILE A 316 2.11 -12.58 0.77
CA ILE A 316 1.62 -12.68 2.15
C ILE A 316 0.67 -11.51 2.41
N ALA A 317 -0.57 -11.82 2.77
CA ALA A 317 -1.54 -10.82 3.21
C ALA A 317 -1.52 -10.67 4.73
N LEU A 318 -1.45 -9.44 5.23
CA LEU A 318 -1.66 -9.08 6.63
C LEU A 318 -2.98 -8.30 6.72
N MET A 319 -3.96 -8.88 7.42
CA MET A 319 -5.32 -8.34 7.51
C MET A 319 -5.74 -8.22 8.96
N GLU A 320 -6.34 -7.11 9.34
CA GLU A 320 -6.91 -6.99 10.67
C GLU A 320 -8.26 -7.69 10.81
N LYS A 321 -8.53 -8.15 12.03
CA LYS A 321 -9.85 -8.60 12.46
C LYS A 321 -10.70 -7.43 12.95
N LYS A 322 -10.12 -6.51 13.72
CA LYS A 322 -10.81 -5.38 14.36
C LYS A 322 -9.81 -4.35 14.90
N GLY A 323 -10.30 -3.23 15.38
CA GLY A 323 -9.53 -2.23 16.12
C GLY A 323 -9.73 -0.84 15.52
N SER A 324 -8.65 -0.07 15.44
CA SER A 324 -8.65 1.18 14.69
C SER A 324 -7.34 1.41 13.94
N VAL A 325 -7.45 2.10 12.81
CA VAL A 325 -6.34 2.54 11.96
C VAL A 325 -6.28 4.05 11.94
N ALA A 326 -5.13 4.64 11.59
CA ALA A 326 -5.06 6.09 11.44
C ALA A 326 -5.70 6.54 10.12
N GLY A 327 -6.47 7.62 10.20
CA GLY A 327 -6.95 8.37 9.04
C GLY A 327 -5.88 9.28 8.47
N LEU A 328 -6.23 9.99 7.40
CA LEU A 328 -5.31 10.86 6.66
C LEU A 328 -4.66 11.92 7.56
N PHE A 329 -5.39 12.41 8.57
CA PHE A 329 -4.90 13.45 9.48
C PHE A 329 -4.44 12.91 10.84
N GLY A 330 -4.40 11.58 11.01
CA GLY A 330 -3.97 10.92 12.24
C GLY A 330 -5.11 10.64 13.24
N GLU A 331 -6.35 10.95 12.87
CA GLU A 331 -7.53 10.54 13.62
C GLU A 331 -7.69 9.01 13.65
N ALA A 332 -8.23 8.46 14.73
CA ALA A 332 -8.50 7.02 14.80
C ALA A 332 -9.81 6.69 14.07
N ILE A 333 -9.76 5.74 13.13
CA ILE A 333 -10.90 5.23 12.37
C ILE A 333 -11.11 3.77 12.75
N GLU A 334 -12.32 3.42 13.20
CA GLU A 334 -12.65 2.03 13.53
C GLU A 334 -12.60 1.12 12.30
N THR A 335 -12.09 -0.09 12.49
CA THR A 335 -12.10 -1.17 11.50
C THR A 335 -12.60 -2.45 12.13
N ASN A 336 -13.35 -3.24 11.37
CA ASN A 336 -13.92 -4.53 11.77
C ASN A 336 -13.46 -5.67 10.82
N GLY A 337 -12.30 -5.47 10.17
CA GLY A 337 -11.80 -6.37 9.15
C GLY A 337 -12.66 -6.42 7.90
N LEU A 338 -12.26 -7.26 6.94
CA LEU A 338 -12.95 -7.39 5.66
C LEU A 338 -14.07 -8.46 5.74
N PRO A 339 -15.33 -8.13 5.39
CA PRO A 339 -16.45 -9.07 5.54
C PRO A 339 -16.29 -10.40 4.81
N TYR A 340 -15.63 -10.40 3.64
CA TYR A 340 -15.41 -11.62 2.86
C TYR A 340 -14.33 -12.54 3.50
N LEU A 341 -13.57 -12.07 4.49
CA LEU A 341 -12.59 -12.87 5.24
C LEU A 341 -13.15 -13.44 6.55
N LYS A 342 -14.47 -13.40 6.75
CA LYS A 342 -15.13 -13.83 7.99
C LYS A 342 -14.74 -15.23 8.46
N ALA A 343 -14.56 -16.18 7.53
CA ALA A 343 -14.13 -17.55 7.86
C ALA A 343 -12.81 -17.59 8.65
N PHE A 344 -11.94 -16.60 8.44
CA PHE A 344 -10.65 -16.45 9.11
C PHE A 344 -10.75 -15.53 10.34
N THR A 345 -11.47 -14.42 10.22
CA THR A 345 -11.56 -13.41 11.28
C THR A 345 -12.49 -13.81 12.43
N ASP A 346 -13.46 -14.71 12.22
CA ASP A 346 -14.35 -15.20 13.29
C ASP A 346 -13.67 -16.18 14.26
N ILE A 347 -12.46 -16.65 13.97
CA ILE A 347 -11.73 -17.54 14.87
C ILE A 347 -11.34 -16.76 16.13
N GLU A 348 -11.69 -17.33 17.30
CA GLU A 348 -11.39 -16.72 18.60
C GLU A 348 -9.91 -16.85 18.95
N THR A 349 -9.30 -15.73 19.33
CA THR A 349 -7.90 -15.63 19.73
C THR A 349 -7.73 -14.63 20.86
N ALA A 350 -6.66 -14.79 21.64
CA ALA A 350 -6.24 -13.73 22.55
C ALA A 350 -5.72 -12.51 21.76
N LYS A 351 -5.71 -11.32 22.40
CA LYS A 351 -5.27 -10.07 21.76
C LYS A 351 -3.83 -10.11 21.21
N ASN A 352 -2.97 -10.93 21.81
CA ASN A 352 -1.59 -11.10 21.39
C ASN A 352 -1.38 -12.31 20.47
N GLU A 353 -2.42 -13.11 20.18
CA GLU A 353 -2.33 -14.30 19.33
C GLU A 353 -2.75 -13.97 17.89
N TRP A 354 -1.77 -13.98 17.00
CA TRP A 354 -1.97 -13.81 15.57
C TRP A 354 -2.15 -15.17 14.91
N LEU A 355 -2.96 -15.21 13.85
CA LEU A 355 -3.21 -16.43 13.08
C LEU A 355 -2.44 -16.41 11.76
N ILE A 356 -1.91 -17.57 11.35
CA ILE A 356 -1.32 -17.78 10.02
C ILE A 356 -2.08 -18.91 9.34
N PHE A 357 -2.43 -18.72 8.08
CA PHE A 357 -3.04 -19.71 7.21
C PHE A 357 -2.17 -19.91 5.97
N ASP A 358 -1.89 -21.16 5.61
CA ASP A 358 -1.31 -21.50 4.30
C ASP A 358 -2.46 -21.63 3.30
N LEU A 359 -2.64 -20.60 2.47
CA LEU A 359 -3.76 -20.53 1.54
C LEU A 359 -3.61 -21.53 0.39
N ASN A 360 -2.38 -21.93 0.04
CA ASN A 360 -2.16 -22.97 -0.97
C ASN A 360 -2.68 -24.33 -0.48
N ASP A 361 -2.41 -24.68 0.78
CA ASP A 361 -2.92 -25.93 1.36
C ASP A 361 -4.46 -25.91 1.48
N LEU A 362 -5.03 -24.78 1.89
CA LEU A 362 -6.48 -24.58 1.94
C LEU A 362 -7.11 -24.70 0.55
N ASN A 363 -6.58 -24.02 -0.47
CA ASN A 363 -7.07 -24.10 -1.85
C ASN A 363 -7.02 -25.53 -2.37
N LYS A 364 -5.93 -26.27 -2.11
CA LYS A 364 -5.83 -27.69 -2.48
C LYS A 364 -6.94 -28.53 -1.83
N LYS A 365 -7.20 -28.33 -0.54
CA LYS A 365 -8.27 -29.04 0.20
C LYS A 365 -9.67 -28.64 -0.23
N LEU A 366 -9.85 -27.40 -0.68
CA LEU A 366 -11.12 -26.91 -1.21
C LEU A 366 -11.38 -27.44 -2.61
N SER A 367 -10.35 -27.58 -3.46
CA SER A 367 -10.50 -28.11 -4.83
C SER A 367 -11.06 -29.52 -4.90
N THR A 368 -10.89 -30.32 -3.84
CA THR A 368 -11.47 -31.67 -3.70
C THR A 368 -12.90 -31.67 -3.19
N LYS A 369 -13.47 -30.49 -2.92
CA LYS A 369 -14.82 -30.28 -2.39
C LYS A 369 -15.61 -29.42 -3.38
N ASP A 370 -16.93 -29.57 -3.42
CA ASP A 370 -17.80 -28.68 -4.22
C ASP A 370 -17.94 -27.32 -3.52
N PHE A 371 -16.86 -26.55 -3.51
CA PHE A 371 -16.77 -25.25 -2.87
C PHE A 371 -16.99 -24.13 -3.90
N GLN A 372 -17.95 -23.27 -3.61
CA GLN A 372 -18.16 -22.01 -4.31
C GLN A 372 -17.96 -20.89 -3.30
N ALA A 373 -17.15 -19.89 -3.67
CA ALA A 373 -16.95 -18.66 -2.91
C ALA A 373 -17.45 -17.49 -3.73
N ASP A 374 -17.72 -16.36 -3.06
CA ASP A 374 -17.83 -15.10 -3.78
C ASP A 374 -16.51 -14.75 -4.48
N HIS A 375 -16.61 -13.91 -5.51
CA HIS A 375 -15.48 -13.54 -6.36
C HIS A 375 -14.33 -12.91 -5.57
N SER A 376 -14.63 -12.09 -4.55
CA SER A 376 -13.61 -11.38 -3.77
C SER A 376 -12.79 -12.34 -2.93
N LEU A 377 -13.46 -13.24 -2.21
CA LEU A 377 -12.81 -14.28 -1.41
C LEU A 377 -12.01 -15.22 -2.29
N LYS A 378 -12.55 -15.63 -3.46
CA LYS A 378 -11.82 -16.49 -4.39
C LYS A 378 -10.56 -15.80 -4.91
N ASN A 379 -10.68 -14.57 -5.43
CA ASN A 379 -9.54 -13.81 -5.92
C ASN A 379 -8.49 -13.58 -4.81
N PHE A 380 -8.94 -13.34 -3.58
CA PHE A 380 -8.05 -13.24 -2.42
C PHE A 380 -7.28 -14.53 -2.14
N MET A 381 -8.00 -15.66 -2.02
CA MET A 381 -7.40 -16.94 -1.68
C MET A 381 -6.45 -17.45 -2.77
N GLU A 382 -6.77 -17.22 -4.04
CA GLU A 382 -5.89 -17.56 -5.17
C GLU A 382 -4.74 -16.56 -5.32
N GLY A 383 -4.95 -15.31 -4.90
CA GLY A 383 -3.99 -14.21 -5.02
C GLY A 383 -2.85 -14.22 -4.02
N TYR A 384 -2.97 -14.95 -2.90
CA TYR A 384 -1.99 -14.97 -1.81
C TYR A 384 -1.54 -16.39 -1.44
N ASP A 385 -0.29 -16.55 -1.00
CA ASP A 385 0.23 -17.81 -0.45
C ASP A 385 -0.11 -17.98 1.03
N TYR A 386 -0.04 -16.88 1.77
CA TYR A 386 -0.29 -16.85 3.21
C TYR A 386 -1.24 -15.72 3.57
N LEU A 387 -2.11 -15.98 4.53
CA LEU A 387 -2.91 -14.98 5.23
C LEU A 387 -2.48 -14.94 6.69
N ILE A 388 -2.18 -13.75 7.17
CA ILE A 388 -1.93 -13.46 8.57
C ILE A 388 -3.07 -12.60 9.08
N ILE A 389 -3.78 -13.06 10.12
CA ILE A 389 -4.84 -12.29 10.78
C ILE A 389 -4.27 -11.63 12.04
N ILE A 390 -4.36 -10.31 12.07
CA ILE A 390 -4.02 -9.47 13.22
C ILE A 390 -5.29 -9.35 14.10
N PRO A 391 -5.27 -9.84 15.34
CA PRO A 391 -6.47 -9.93 16.17
C PRO A 391 -7.06 -8.57 16.56
N GLU A 392 -6.20 -7.56 16.73
CA GLU A 392 -6.58 -6.19 17.07
C GLU A 392 -5.49 -5.24 16.58
N VAL A 393 -5.86 -4.19 15.85
CA VAL A 393 -4.95 -3.14 15.38
C VAL A 393 -5.13 -1.82 16.11
N THR A 394 -4.06 -1.04 16.17
CA THR A 394 -4.03 0.30 16.76
C THR A 394 -3.55 1.33 15.72
N PRO A 395 -4.04 2.57 15.79
CA PRO A 395 -3.75 3.59 14.77
C PRO A 395 -2.31 4.05 14.89
N GLN A 396 -1.65 4.24 13.74
CA GLN A 396 -0.32 4.85 13.73
C GLN A 396 -0.36 6.30 14.21
N ILE A 397 0.77 6.73 14.79
CA ILE A 397 0.97 8.12 15.20
C ILE A 397 1.89 8.82 14.22
N LYS A 398 1.55 10.07 13.90
CA LYS A 398 2.45 10.96 13.15
C LYS A 398 3.72 11.16 13.98
N GLY A 399 4.88 11.02 13.34
CA GLY A 399 6.15 11.17 14.04
C GLY A 399 6.55 12.65 14.15
N ASN A 400 6.99 13.07 15.33
CA ASN A 400 7.66 14.37 15.55
C ASN A 400 9.07 14.42 14.97
#